data_AF-A0A7Y2EY07-F1
#
_entry.id   AF-A0A7Y2EY07-F1
#
_cell.length_a   1.000
_cell.length_b   1.000
_cell.length_c   1.000
_cell.angle_alpha   90.00
_cell.angle_beta   90.00
_cell.angle_gamma   90.00
#
_symmetry.space_group_name_H-M   'P 1'
#
loop_
_entity.id
_entity.type
_entity.pdbx_description
1 polymer ?
#
loop_
_entity_poly.entity_id
_entity_poly.type
_entity_poly.pdbx_seq_one_letter_code
_entity_poly.pdbx_strand_id
1 'polypeptide(L)'
;MERYLSIIFFTLLFSCSTEEDGQKIVLDKEVINDIGNSIEIPSLDIVSKVDSIFYQNVFQMENGQYIAIAEPVNDRFEGLCLQLLEMAYDSSMNVIASSSYGYDSRTYFPTFFKQGKRTFLLVNTGERDSWGNKVMELTNKEFKEFGFIDVAKATRNRPGEDHEFRHENIARFSILSDNEPLTLTFTCDSIILFDDQKSALDTLLSSDQVKYVLKEGQLALETKY
;
A
#
# COMPACT_ATOMS: atom_id res chain seq x y z
N MET A 1 14.46 -15.26 31.50
CA MET A 1 14.86 -16.12 30.37
C MET A 1 15.10 -15.18 29.21
N GLU A 2 16.29 -14.61 29.14
CA GLU A 2 16.69 -13.65 28.11
C GLU A 2 16.91 -14.41 26.80
N ARG A 3 16.27 -13.97 25.71
CA ARG A 3 16.46 -14.55 24.37
C ARG A 3 17.04 -13.46 23.48
N TYR A 4 18.26 -13.70 23.03
CA TYR A 4 19.00 -12.83 22.12
C TYR A 4 18.37 -12.87 20.73
N LEU A 5 18.07 -11.69 20.19
CA LEU A 5 17.79 -11.49 18.78
C LEU A 5 19.12 -11.65 18.00
N SER A 6 19.15 -12.48 16.96
CA SER A 6 20.26 -12.50 16.01
C SER A 6 19.71 -12.10 14.65
N ILE A 7 19.93 -10.85 14.26
CA ILE A 7 19.65 -10.34 12.91
C ILE A 7 20.92 -10.52 12.08
N ILE A 8 20.82 -11.24 10.96
CA ILE A 8 21.90 -11.35 9.98
C ILE A 8 21.79 -10.16 9.03
N PHE A 9 22.71 -9.22 9.12
CA PHE A 9 22.87 -8.15 8.14
C PHE A 9 23.75 -8.63 6.98
N PHE A 10 23.23 -8.65 5.76
CA PHE A 10 24.07 -8.77 4.57
C PHE A 10 24.74 -7.41 4.29
N THR A 11 26.06 -7.37 4.42
CA THR A 11 26.87 -6.24 3.94
C THR A 11 26.99 -6.35 2.42
N LEU A 12 26.44 -5.39 1.68
CA LEU A 12 26.59 -5.30 0.22
C LEU A 12 28.07 -5.01 -0.12
N LEU A 13 28.81 -6.06 -0.48
CA LEU A 13 30.07 -5.92 -1.22
C LEU A 13 29.74 -5.76 -2.71
N PHE A 14 30.05 -4.58 -3.25
CA PHE A 14 30.10 -4.38 -4.70
C PHE A 14 31.16 -5.31 -5.30
N SER A 15 30.75 -6.25 -6.15
CA SER A 15 31.67 -6.87 -7.11
C SER A 15 31.23 -6.56 -8.54
N CYS A 16 32.22 -6.15 -9.32
CA CYS A 16 32.12 -5.72 -10.70
C CYS A 16 32.26 -6.94 -11.63
N SER A 17 31.35 -7.03 -12.61
CA SER A 17 31.35 -7.74 -13.89
C SER A 17 32.04 -9.11 -14.04
N THR A 18 31.33 -10.05 -14.68
CA THR A 18 31.65 -10.52 -16.04
C THR A 18 30.40 -11.09 -16.70
N GLU A 19 30.15 -10.69 -17.94
CA GLU A 19 29.09 -11.17 -18.84
C GLU A 19 29.33 -12.61 -19.27
N GLU A 20 28.27 -13.40 -19.44
CA GLU A 20 28.20 -14.40 -20.52
C GLU A 20 26.74 -14.73 -20.86
N ASP A 21 26.52 -14.97 -22.14
CA ASP A 21 25.27 -14.91 -22.90
C ASP A 21 24.09 -15.75 -22.39
N GLY A 22 22.93 -15.09 -22.33
CA GLY A 22 21.63 -15.74 -22.18
C GLY A 22 20.53 -14.70 -22.25
N GLN A 23 20.08 -14.38 -23.48
CA GLN A 23 18.94 -13.52 -23.83
C GLN A 23 18.39 -12.67 -22.68
N LYS A 24 18.95 -11.47 -22.51
CA LYS A 24 18.24 -10.39 -21.82
C LYS A 24 16.94 -10.17 -22.58
N ILE A 25 15.83 -10.63 -22.00
CA ILE A 25 14.56 -9.95 -22.18
C ILE A 25 14.83 -8.55 -21.64
N VAL A 26 15.21 -7.64 -22.53
CA VAL A 26 15.10 -6.21 -22.28
C VAL A 26 13.61 -6.00 -22.19
N LEU A 27 13.07 -6.11 -20.98
CA LEU A 27 11.84 -5.42 -20.64
C LEU A 27 12.17 -3.97 -20.95
N ASP A 28 11.67 -3.50 -22.09
CA ASP A 28 11.66 -2.09 -22.41
C ASP A 28 11.20 -1.40 -21.14
N LYS A 29 12.07 -0.56 -20.58
CA LYS A 29 11.70 0.41 -19.56
C LYS A 29 10.76 1.38 -20.28
N GLU A 30 9.52 0.94 -20.52
CA GLU A 30 8.40 1.83 -20.74
C GLU A 30 8.31 2.67 -19.48
N VAL A 31 9.00 3.81 -19.55
CA VAL A 31 8.59 5.10 -19.01
C VAL A 31 7.58 4.96 -17.87
N ILE A 32 8.08 4.67 -16.67
CA ILE A 32 7.37 4.96 -15.42
C ILE A 32 7.40 6.49 -15.33
N ASN A 33 6.55 7.16 -16.11
CA ASN A 33 6.22 8.56 -15.84
C ASN A 33 5.44 8.55 -14.54
N ASP A 34 5.96 9.23 -13.51
CA ASP A 34 5.36 9.39 -12.19
C ASP A 34 3.82 9.45 -12.25
N ILE A 35 3.20 8.36 -11.81
CA ILE A 35 1.76 8.23 -11.73
C ILE A 35 1.37 8.69 -10.32
N GLY A 36 0.49 9.69 -10.22
CA GLY A 36 0.11 10.29 -8.93
C GLY A 36 1.21 11.14 -8.29
N ASN A 37 1.04 11.53 -7.02
CA ASN A 37 2.09 12.19 -6.22
C ASN A 37 2.54 11.32 -5.04
N SER A 38 2.49 9.99 -5.22
CA SER A 38 3.04 9.06 -4.25
C SER A 38 4.54 9.21 -4.13
N ILE A 39 5.07 8.91 -2.96
CA ILE A 39 6.51 8.86 -2.69
C ILE A 39 6.98 7.41 -2.62
N GLU A 40 8.16 7.14 -3.16
CA GLU A 40 8.84 5.87 -2.94
C GLU A 40 9.51 5.89 -1.57
N ILE A 41 9.24 4.86 -0.77
CA ILE A 41 9.96 4.61 0.48
C ILE A 41 10.84 3.39 0.27
N PRO A 42 12.15 3.44 0.59
CA PRO A 42 13.04 2.31 0.42
C PRO A 42 12.50 1.07 1.12
N SER A 43 12.23 0.01 0.34
CA SER A 43 11.93 -1.30 0.87
C SER A 43 13.24 -2.03 1.20
N LEU A 44 13.30 -2.59 2.39
CA LEU A 44 14.33 -3.51 2.80
C LEU A 44 13.82 -4.93 2.56
N ASP A 45 14.61 -5.72 1.85
CA ASP A 45 14.37 -7.16 1.67
C ASP A 45 14.71 -7.90 2.98
N ILE A 46 13.93 -7.63 4.02
CA ILE A 46 14.02 -8.29 5.31
C ILE A 46 12.79 -9.16 5.47
N VAL A 47 12.97 -10.45 5.22
CA VAL A 47 12.04 -11.48 5.67
C VAL A 47 12.56 -11.98 7.01
N SER A 48 11.97 -11.51 8.11
CA SER A 48 12.32 -11.98 9.44
C SER A 48 11.10 -12.55 10.15
N LYS A 49 11.26 -13.73 10.73
CA LYS A 49 10.27 -14.36 11.60
C LYS A 49 10.66 -14.08 13.06
N VAL A 50 9.82 -13.38 13.80
CA VAL A 50 10.05 -13.08 15.22
C VAL A 50 8.79 -13.45 16.00
N ASP A 51 8.93 -14.30 17.02
CA ASP A 51 7.89 -14.56 18.02
C ASP A 51 6.45 -14.70 17.48
N SER A 52 6.30 -15.52 16.44
CA SER A 52 5.02 -15.82 15.76
C SER A 52 4.45 -14.70 14.87
N ILE A 53 5.29 -13.78 14.39
CA ILE A 53 4.95 -12.81 13.35
C ILE A 53 5.91 -12.99 12.17
N PHE A 54 5.35 -12.96 10.96
CA PHE A 54 6.10 -12.94 9.72
C PHE A 54 6.01 -11.56 9.08
N TYR A 55 7.15 -10.96 8.75
CA TYR A 55 7.19 -9.68 8.05
C TYR A 55 7.49 -9.89 6.57
N GLN A 56 6.60 -9.40 5.69
CA GLN A 56 6.69 -9.62 4.24
C GLN A 56 7.52 -8.54 3.54
N ASN A 57 7.27 -7.26 3.84
CA ASN A 57 8.05 -6.12 3.37
C ASN A 57 8.29 -5.15 4.54
N VAL A 58 9.45 -4.53 4.57
CA VAL A 58 9.82 -3.50 5.55
C VAL A 58 10.22 -2.23 4.82
N PHE A 59 9.66 -1.08 5.20
CA PHE A 59 9.91 0.22 4.60
C PHE A 59 10.65 1.10 5.60
N GLN A 60 11.79 1.68 5.20
CA GLN A 60 12.58 2.55 6.07
C GLN A 60 12.13 4.01 5.95
N MET A 61 11.66 4.58 7.06
CA MET A 61 11.22 5.97 7.12
C MET A 61 12.39 6.94 7.34
N GLU A 62 12.24 8.18 6.87
CA GLU A 62 13.25 9.24 7.02
C GLU A 62 13.62 9.55 8.49
N ASN A 63 12.69 9.28 9.42
CA ASN A 63 12.89 9.51 10.85
C ASN A 63 13.59 8.34 11.57
N GLY A 64 14.04 7.32 10.83
CA GLY A 64 14.71 6.14 11.38
C GLY A 64 13.78 5.05 11.91
N GLN A 65 12.46 5.25 11.84
CA GLN A 65 11.46 4.21 12.10
C GLN A 65 11.28 3.32 10.87
N TYR A 66 10.59 2.19 11.04
CA TYR A 66 10.29 1.26 9.96
C TYR A 66 8.80 0.93 9.93
N ILE A 67 8.24 0.69 8.75
CA ILE A 67 6.89 0.16 8.61
C ILE A 67 7.01 -1.25 8.05
N ALA A 68 6.38 -2.23 8.68
CA ALA A 68 6.39 -3.60 8.19
C ALA A 68 4.97 -4.11 7.93
N ILE A 69 4.81 -4.89 6.86
CA ILE A 69 3.60 -5.70 6.67
C ILE A 69 3.75 -6.92 7.56
N ALA A 70 2.91 -7.02 8.57
CA ALA A 70 2.93 -8.07 9.58
C ALA A 70 1.81 -9.09 9.32
N GLU A 71 2.21 -10.35 9.29
CA GLU A 71 1.33 -11.51 9.21
C GLU A 71 1.39 -12.28 10.54
N PRO A 72 0.29 -12.35 11.30
CA PRO A 72 0.26 -13.17 12.50
C PRO A 72 0.34 -14.65 12.13
N VAL A 73 1.26 -15.39 12.76
CA VAL A 73 1.34 -16.85 12.64
C VAL A 73 0.27 -17.45 13.56
N ASN A 74 -1.00 -17.40 13.12
CA ASN A 74 -2.12 -18.01 13.82
C ASN A 74 -3.08 -18.69 12.83
N ASP A 75 -3.50 -19.90 13.16
CA ASP A 75 -4.43 -20.76 12.42
C ASP A 75 -5.85 -20.15 12.26
N ARG A 76 -6.16 -19.04 12.97
CA ARG A 76 -7.45 -18.33 12.90
C ARG A 76 -7.50 -17.16 11.90
N PHE A 77 -6.39 -16.90 11.18
CA PHE A 77 -6.21 -15.91 10.11
C PHE A 77 -7.14 -14.69 10.17
N GLU A 78 -6.73 -13.65 10.90
CA GLU A 78 -7.41 -12.33 10.90
C GLU A 78 -6.93 -11.42 9.77
N GLY A 79 -5.94 -11.87 8.98
CA GLY A 79 -5.31 -11.16 7.87
C GLY A 79 -4.05 -10.38 8.26
N LEU A 80 -3.53 -9.59 7.33
CA LEU A 80 -2.34 -8.75 7.43
C LEU A 80 -2.64 -7.38 8.05
N CYS A 81 -1.64 -6.79 8.72
CA CYS A 81 -1.69 -5.40 9.20
C CYS A 81 -0.34 -4.69 8.94
N LEU A 82 -0.31 -3.37 9.15
CA LEU A 82 0.94 -2.62 9.24
C LEU A 82 1.39 -2.51 10.68
N GLN A 83 2.70 -2.61 10.89
CA GLN A 83 3.33 -2.29 12.16
C GLN A 83 4.36 -1.19 11.98
N LEU A 84 4.32 -0.19 12.86
CA LEU A 84 5.36 0.81 13.01
C LEU A 84 6.38 0.27 14.01
N LEU A 85 7.63 0.18 13.59
CA LEU A 85 8.74 -0.39 14.34
C LEU A 85 9.80 0.66 14.62
N GLU A 86 10.45 0.53 15.78
CA GLU A 86 11.64 1.29 16.14
C GLU A 86 12.75 0.35 16.58
N MET A 87 13.98 0.64 16.13
CA MET A 87 15.15 -0.11 16.55
C MET A 87 15.56 0.30 17.96
N ALA A 88 15.64 -0.67 18.86
CA ALA A 88 16.17 -0.50 20.19
C ALA A 88 17.70 -0.51 20.21
N TYR A 89 18.29 -0.02 21.29
CA TYR A 89 19.75 0.03 21.48
C TYR A 89 20.44 -1.34 21.44
N ASP A 90 19.72 -2.40 21.80
CA ASP A 90 20.20 -3.78 21.77
C ASP A 90 20.02 -4.44 20.40
N SER A 91 19.72 -3.66 19.35
CA SER A 91 19.41 -4.12 17.99
C SER A 91 18.12 -4.94 17.89
N SER A 92 17.27 -4.94 18.93
CA SER A 92 15.92 -5.46 18.82
C SER A 92 14.98 -4.48 18.12
N MET A 93 13.83 -4.97 17.66
CA MET A 93 12.77 -4.15 17.08
C MET A 93 11.59 -4.07 18.05
N ASN A 94 11.19 -2.85 18.41
CA ASN A 94 10.00 -2.59 19.21
C ASN A 94 8.84 -2.23 18.31
N VAL A 95 7.69 -2.87 18.53
CA VAL A 95 6.42 -2.46 17.90
C VAL A 95 5.89 -1.23 18.64
N ILE A 96 5.83 -0.11 17.93
CA ILE A 96 5.28 1.16 18.45
C ILE A 96 3.77 1.18 18.29
N ALA A 97 3.28 0.79 17.12
CA ALA A 97 1.88 0.82 16.76
C ALA A 97 1.54 -0.24 15.72
N SER A 98 0.27 -0.64 15.68
CA SER A 98 -0.28 -1.52 14.65
C SER A 98 -1.52 -0.86 14.04
N SER A 99 -1.69 -0.97 12.72
CA SER A 99 -2.97 -0.64 12.08
C SER A 99 -4.02 -1.70 12.43
N SER A 100 -5.29 -1.44 12.12
CA SER A 100 -6.25 -2.55 12.08
C SER A 100 -5.87 -3.55 10.98
N TYR A 101 -6.26 -4.81 11.19
CA TYR A 101 -6.09 -5.88 10.22
C TYR A 101 -6.95 -5.63 8.97
N GLY A 102 -6.47 -6.09 7.81
CA GLY A 102 -7.31 -6.26 6.62
C GLY A 102 -7.96 -7.64 6.68
N TYR A 103 -9.28 -7.73 6.61
CA TYR A 103 -9.96 -9.01 6.72
C TYR A 103 -9.72 -9.88 5.48
N ASP A 104 -9.46 -11.19 5.64
CA ASP A 104 -9.12 -12.11 4.53
C ASP A 104 -8.00 -11.59 3.60
N SER A 105 -7.14 -10.72 4.12
CA SER A 105 -6.08 -10.09 3.33
C SER A 105 -4.92 -11.06 3.16
N ARG A 106 -4.58 -11.36 1.91
CA ARG A 106 -3.38 -12.17 1.57
C ARG A 106 -2.24 -11.34 1.03
N THR A 107 -2.53 -10.10 0.67
CA THR A 107 -1.58 -9.17 0.09
C THR A 107 -1.83 -7.79 0.66
N TYR A 108 -0.77 -7.03 0.86
CA TYR A 108 -0.85 -5.70 1.44
C TYR A 108 0.07 -4.78 0.62
N PHE A 109 -0.50 -3.82 -0.10
CA PHE A 109 0.26 -2.94 -0.99
C PHE A 109 0.14 -1.48 -0.51
N PRO A 110 0.96 -1.05 0.47
CA PRO A 110 0.96 0.33 0.89
C PRO A 110 1.57 1.23 -0.19
N THR A 111 0.87 2.31 -0.51
CA THR A 111 1.36 3.42 -1.33
C THR A 111 1.45 4.66 -0.45
N PHE A 112 2.60 5.31 -0.42
CA PHE A 112 2.89 6.39 0.51
C PHE A 112 2.72 7.75 -0.16
N PHE A 113 2.26 8.75 0.61
CA PHE A 113 2.10 10.13 0.17
C PHE A 113 2.63 11.07 1.25
N LYS A 114 3.14 12.23 0.85
CA LYS A 114 3.59 13.28 1.78
C LYS A 114 2.76 14.53 1.61
N GLN A 115 2.35 15.11 2.74
CA GLN A 115 1.78 16.45 2.81
C GLN A 115 2.52 17.22 3.91
N GLY A 116 3.53 18.01 3.53
CA GLY A 116 4.44 18.63 4.48
C GLY A 116 5.16 17.57 5.34
N LYS A 117 4.91 17.57 6.65
CA LYS A 117 5.50 16.58 7.59
C LYS A 117 4.63 15.33 7.80
N ARG A 118 3.41 15.31 7.26
CA ARG A 118 2.45 14.22 7.43
C ARG A 118 2.72 13.15 6.37
N THR A 119 2.62 11.90 6.78
CA THR A 119 2.73 10.75 5.85
C THR A 119 1.38 10.07 5.78
N PHE A 120 0.84 9.94 4.58
CA PHE A 120 -0.41 9.22 4.32
C PHE A 120 -0.12 7.93 3.58
N LEU A 121 -1.01 6.96 3.76
CA LEU A 121 -0.94 5.66 3.14
C LEU A 121 -2.28 5.33 2.51
N LEU A 122 -2.26 4.92 1.25
CA LEU A 122 -3.34 4.15 0.64
C LEU A 122 -2.91 2.70 0.64
N VAL A 123 -3.76 1.86 1.21
CA VAL A 123 -3.43 0.47 1.46
C VAL A 123 -4.50 -0.41 0.86
N ASN A 124 -4.12 -1.14 -0.18
CA ASN A 124 -4.95 -2.23 -0.68
C ASN A 124 -4.69 -3.47 0.18
N THR A 125 -5.74 -3.96 0.83
CA THR A 125 -5.68 -5.14 1.68
C THR A 125 -6.00 -6.43 0.92
N GLY A 126 -6.19 -6.41 -0.40
CA GLY A 126 -6.29 -7.60 -1.24
C GLY A 126 -7.26 -8.66 -0.73
N GLU A 127 -8.41 -8.26 -0.18
CA GLU A 127 -9.50 -9.21 0.07
C GLU A 127 -9.94 -9.74 -1.30
N ARG A 128 -10.27 -11.04 -1.40
CA ARG A 128 -10.32 -11.77 -2.68
C ARG A 128 -11.16 -11.10 -3.78
N ASP A 129 -12.20 -10.37 -3.37
CA ASP A 129 -13.13 -9.66 -4.22
C ASP A 129 -13.18 -8.14 -3.91
N SER A 130 -12.24 -7.60 -3.11
CA SER A 130 -12.17 -6.19 -2.70
C SER A 130 -10.90 -5.51 -3.22
N TRP A 131 -11.08 -4.57 -4.14
CA TRP A 131 -9.99 -3.73 -4.67
C TRP A 131 -9.92 -2.36 -3.99
N GLY A 132 -10.71 -2.15 -2.94
CA GLY A 132 -10.70 -0.94 -2.15
C GLY A 132 -9.35 -0.65 -1.51
N ASN A 133 -9.15 0.61 -1.14
CA ASN A 133 -7.93 1.06 -0.46
C ASN A 133 -8.30 1.73 0.87
N LYS A 134 -7.75 1.22 1.97
CA LYS A 134 -7.83 1.89 3.27
C LYS A 134 -6.93 3.13 3.23
N VAL A 135 -7.44 4.24 3.73
CA VAL A 135 -6.67 5.49 3.81
C VAL A 135 -6.31 5.78 5.26
N MET A 136 -5.02 5.99 5.50
CA MET A 136 -4.46 6.21 6.83
C MET A 136 -3.46 7.36 6.83
N GLU A 137 -3.36 8.05 7.96
CA GLU A 137 -2.22 8.90 8.30
C GLU A 137 -1.31 8.15 9.28
N LEU A 138 -0.03 8.14 8.99
CA LEU A 138 0.99 7.70 9.92
C LEU A 138 1.52 8.90 10.70
N THR A 139 1.41 8.79 12.02
CA THR A 139 2.11 9.66 12.96
C THR A 139 3.28 8.91 13.61
N ASN A 140 4.08 9.57 14.43
CA ASN A 140 5.21 8.94 15.12
C ASN A 140 4.79 7.82 16.10
N LYS A 141 3.50 7.66 16.40
CA LYS A 141 2.99 6.78 17.46
C LYS A 141 1.73 5.99 17.10
N GLU A 142 1.09 6.27 15.98
CA GLU A 142 -0.17 5.60 15.62
C GLU A 142 -0.43 5.64 14.10
N PHE A 143 -1.23 4.68 13.65
CA PHE A 143 -1.94 4.73 12.37
C PHE A 143 -3.33 5.27 12.61
N LYS A 144 -3.62 6.45 12.07
CA LYS A 144 -4.95 7.05 12.12
C LYS A 144 -5.71 6.73 10.85
N GLU A 145 -6.84 6.04 10.96
CA GLU A 145 -7.64 5.61 9.82
C GLU A 145 -8.71 6.65 9.46
N PHE A 146 -8.91 6.91 8.17
CA PHE A 146 -9.92 7.84 7.67
C PHE A 146 -11.05 7.17 6.88
N GLY A 147 -11.00 5.85 6.76
CA GLY A 147 -11.97 5.06 6.01
C GLY A 147 -11.36 4.37 4.79
N PHE A 148 -12.24 3.98 3.86
CA PHE A 148 -11.89 3.26 2.65
C PHE A 148 -12.29 4.07 1.41
N ILE A 149 -11.56 3.87 0.33
CA ILE A 149 -11.98 4.28 -1.01
C ILE A 149 -12.31 3.01 -1.81
N ASP A 150 -13.55 2.92 -2.28
CA ASP A 150 -14.09 1.73 -2.95
C ASP A 150 -13.98 1.88 -4.46
N VAL A 151 -12.74 2.06 -4.92
CA VAL A 151 -12.43 2.31 -6.33
C VAL A 151 -11.22 1.52 -6.81
N ALA A 152 -11.28 1.09 -8.07
CA ALA A 152 -10.16 0.48 -8.79
C ALA A 152 -9.92 1.18 -10.12
N LYS A 153 -8.68 1.11 -10.64
CA LYS A 153 -8.42 1.53 -12.02
C LYS A 153 -9.02 0.50 -12.98
N ALA A 154 -9.81 0.98 -13.94
CA ALA A 154 -10.33 0.14 -15.00
C ALA A 154 -9.25 -0.11 -16.07
N THR A 155 -8.94 -1.36 -16.35
CA THR A 155 -8.06 -1.73 -17.47
C THR A 155 -8.80 -2.68 -18.40
N ARG A 156 -8.87 -2.40 -19.70
CA ARG A 156 -9.54 -3.30 -20.64
C ARG A 156 -8.82 -4.65 -20.69
N ASN A 157 -9.62 -5.72 -20.66
CA ASN A 157 -9.12 -7.06 -20.89
C ASN A 157 -8.79 -7.28 -22.36
N ARG A 158 -8.03 -8.34 -22.63
CA ARG A 158 -7.75 -8.76 -24.00
C ARG A 158 -9.04 -9.26 -24.66
N PRO A 159 -9.20 -9.09 -25.97
CA PRO A 159 -10.32 -9.67 -26.69
C PRO A 159 -10.42 -11.19 -26.44
N GLY A 160 -11.59 -11.66 -25.96
CA GLY A 160 -11.85 -13.08 -25.70
C GLY A 160 -11.87 -13.49 -24.22
N GLU A 161 -11.69 -12.55 -23.28
CA GLU A 161 -11.91 -12.80 -21.85
C GLU A 161 -13.37 -12.53 -21.44
N ASP A 162 -13.87 -13.27 -20.44
CA ASP A 162 -15.28 -13.24 -20.01
C ASP A 162 -15.72 -11.90 -19.40
N HIS A 163 -14.77 -11.09 -18.92
CA HIS A 163 -15.00 -9.76 -18.36
C HIS A 163 -14.39 -8.69 -19.26
N GLU A 164 -15.09 -7.56 -19.46
CA GLU A 164 -14.59 -6.46 -20.30
C GLU A 164 -13.42 -5.70 -19.64
N PHE A 165 -13.40 -5.64 -18.32
CA PHE A 165 -12.40 -4.88 -17.55
C PHE A 165 -11.76 -5.73 -16.44
N ARG A 166 -10.48 -5.49 -16.20
CA ARG A 166 -9.71 -5.93 -15.04
C ARG A 166 -9.52 -4.77 -14.07
N HIS A 167 -9.65 -5.09 -12.80
CA HIS A 167 -9.35 -4.20 -11.68
C HIS A 167 -7.83 -4.11 -11.45
N GLU A 168 -7.35 -2.90 -11.27
CA GLU A 168 -5.97 -2.63 -10.88
C GLU A 168 -5.96 -1.69 -9.67
N ASN A 169 -4.98 -1.89 -8.76
CA ASN A 169 -4.84 -1.04 -7.59
C ASN A 169 -4.71 0.44 -8.00
N ILE A 170 -5.67 1.25 -7.56
CA ILE A 170 -5.79 2.68 -7.85
C ILE A 170 -4.77 3.55 -7.09
N ALA A 171 -4.15 3.03 -6.03
CA ALA A 171 -3.33 3.82 -5.12
C ALA A 171 -2.21 4.58 -5.84
N ARG A 172 -1.46 3.92 -6.72
CA ARG A 172 -0.42 4.59 -7.54
C ARG A 172 -0.96 5.61 -8.55
N PHE A 173 -2.26 5.59 -8.85
CA PHE A 173 -2.91 6.56 -9.73
C PHE A 173 -3.56 7.70 -8.96
N SER A 174 -3.42 7.70 -7.63
CA SER A 174 -4.05 8.70 -6.76
C SER A 174 -3.16 9.94 -6.62
N ILE A 175 -3.80 11.09 -6.56
CA ILE A 175 -3.20 12.37 -6.18
C ILE A 175 -3.81 12.77 -4.85
N LEU A 176 -2.96 12.95 -3.84
CA LEU A 176 -3.31 13.55 -2.57
C LEU A 176 -3.08 15.06 -2.64
N SER A 177 -4.10 15.87 -2.36
CA SER A 177 -3.97 17.32 -2.40
C SER A 177 -3.08 17.85 -1.27
N ASP A 178 -2.28 18.87 -1.58
CA ASP A 178 -1.50 19.59 -0.56
C ASP A 178 -2.34 20.54 0.31
N ASN A 179 -3.59 20.83 -0.07
CA ASN A 179 -4.48 21.77 0.60
C ASN A 179 -5.45 21.09 1.57
N GLU A 180 -6.05 21.89 2.45
CA GLU A 180 -7.17 21.49 3.30
C GLU A 180 -8.51 21.95 2.67
N PRO A 181 -9.57 21.11 2.68
CA PRO A 181 -9.59 19.74 3.18
C PRO A 181 -8.79 18.79 2.28
N LEU A 182 -8.12 17.81 2.91
CA LEU A 182 -7.42 16.74 2.21
C LEU A 182 -8.34 16.07 1.19
N THR A 183 -7.89 16.02 -0.04
CA THR A 183 -8.62 15.54 -1.20
C THR A 183 -7.80 14.46 -1.91
N LEU A 184 -8.47 13.39 -2.32
CA LEU A 184 -7.93 12.36 -3.20
C LEU A 184 -8.62 12.44 -4.56
N THR A 185 -7.82 12.59 -5.61
CA THR A 185 -8.22 12.55 -7.03
C THR A 185 -7.37 11.53 -7.78
N PHE A 186 -7.62 11.31 -9.07
CA PHE A 186 -6.95 10.24 -9.82
C PHE A 186 -6.49 10.69 -11.20
N THR A 187 -5.36 10.15 -11.68
CA THR A 187 -4.74 10.49 -12.97
C THR A 187 -5.06 9.54 -14.12
N CYS A 188 -5.76 8.44 -13.86
CA CYS A 188 -6.15 7.48 -14.90
C CYS A 188 -7.38 7.95 -15.67
N ASP A 189 -7.68 7.38 -16.84
CA ASP A 189 -8.85 7.79 -17.63
C ASP A 189 -10.18 7.30 -17.04
N SER A 190 -10.18 6.12 -16.42
CA SER A 190 -11.41 5.45 -16.00
C SER A 190 -11.24 4.69 -14.68
N ILE A 191 -12.28 4.78 -13.86
CA ILE A 191 -12.38 4.18 -12.54
C ILE A 191 -13.59 3.26 -12.51
N ILE A 192 -13.44 2.12 -11.85
CA ILE A 192 -14.55 1.28 -11.41
C ILE A 192 -14.84 1.68 -9.96
N LEU A 193 -16.05 2.19 -9.73
CA LEU A 193 -16.57 2.51 -8.41
C LEU A 193 -17.43 1.33 -7.94
N PHE A 194 -17.08 0.77 -6.78
CA PHE A 194 -17.83 -0.31 -6.14
C PHE A 194 -18.96 0.28 -5.29
N ASP A 195 -20.16 -0.32 -5.36
CA ASP A 195 -21.27 -0.04 -4.44
C ASP A 195 -21.36 -1.20 -3.46
N ASP A 196 -20.70 -1.02 -2.30
CA ASP A 196 -20.58 -2.03 -1.24
C ASP A 196 -21.91 -2.31 -0.52
N GLN A 197 -22.95 -1.51 -0.73
CA GLN A 197 -24.19 -1.57 0.06
C GLN A 197 -25.45 -2.02 -0.69
N LYS A 198 -25.44 -2.20 -2.03
CA LYS A 198 -26.72 -2.36 -2.76
C LYS A 198 -26.82 -3.41 -3.85
N SER A 199 -25.97 -4.44 -3.89
CA SER A 199 -26.05 -5.46 -4.96
C SER A 199 -26.06 -4.81 -6.37
N ALA A 200 -25.51 -3.60 -6.49
CA ALA A 200 -25.50 -2.82 -7.70
C ALA A 200 -24.27 -3.19 -8.54
N LEU A 201 -24.39 -2.98 -9.85
CA LEU A 201 -23.30 -3.23 -10.78
C LEU A 201 -22.22 -2.17 -10.57
N ASP A 202 -20.97 -2.63 -10.46
CA ASP A 202 -19.75 -1.83 -10.57
C ASP A 202 -19.90 -0.76 -11.66
N THR A 203 -19.73 0.50 -11.29
CA THR A 203 -19.96 1.62 -12.21
C THR A 203 -18.64 2.09 -12.80
N LEU A 204 -18.54 2.03 -14.13
CA LEU A 204 -17.43 2.63 -14.85
C LEU A 204 -17.66 4.14 -15.00
N LEU A 205 -16.78 4.94 -14.42
CA LEU A 205 -16.80 6.39 -14.44
C LEU A 205 -15.50 6.95 -15.02
N SER A 206 -15.55 8.17 -15.55
CA SER A 206 -14.31 8.92 -15.77
C SER A 206 -13.74 9.38 -14.43
N SER A 207 -12.42 9.40 -14.31
CA SER A 207 -11.73 9.72 -13.05
C SER A 207 -12.01 11.12 -12.54
N ASP A 208 -12.26 12.09 -13.42
CA ASP A 208 -12.55 13.48 -13.09
C ASP A 208 -13.93 13.66 -12.42
N GLN A 209 -14.79 12.63 -12.53
CA GLN A 209 -16.09 12.55 -11.87
C GLN A 209 -15.99 12.01 -10.45
N VAL A 210 -14.85 11.46 -10.03
CA VAL A 210 -14.67 10.79 -8.74
C VAL A 210 -13.61 11.52 -7.92
N LYS A 211 -14.01 11.96 -6.72
CA LYS A 211 -13.12 12.62 -5.76
C LYS A 211 -13.49 12.17 -4.36
N TYR A 212 -12.50 11.93 -3.51
CA TYR A 212 -12.74 11.73 -2.08
C TYR A 212 -12.25 12.96 -1.31
N VAL A 213 -13.02 13.38 -0.31
CA VAL A 213 -12.69 14.54 0.53
C VAL A 213 -12.76 14.16 2.00
N LEU A 214 -11.70 14.47 2.75
CA LEU A 214 -11.68 14.28 4.18
C LEU A 214 -12.53 15.34 4.86
N LYS A 215 -13.62 14.91 5.49
CA LYS A 215 -14.56 15.75 6.24
C LYS A 215 -14.77 15.12 7.61
N GLU A 216 -14.62 15.90 8.67
CA GLU A 216 -14.90 15.46 10.05
C GLU A 216 -14.15 14.17 10.47
N GLY A 217 -12.97 13.93 9.88
CA GLY A 217 -12.15 12.75 10.16
C GLY A 217 -12.52 11.50 9.36
N GLN A 218 -13.41 11.61 8.37
CA GLN A 218 -13.77 10.53 7.46
C GLN A 218 -13.68 10.96 6.00
N LEU A 219 -13.30 10.04 5.12
CA LEU A 219 -13.38 10.27 3.67
C LEU A 219 -14.83 10.17 3.19
N ALA A 220 -15.27 11.21 2.50
CA ALA A 220 -16.55 11.24 1.81
C ALA A 220 -16.32 11.21 0.30
N LEU A 221 -17.00 10.31 -0.39
CA LEU A 221 -17.06 10.29 -1.85
C LEU A 221 -17.88 11.50 -2.35
N GLU A 222 -17.30 12.27 -3.25
CA GLU A 222 -17.96 13.32 -4.04
C GLU A 222 -17.95 12.89 -5.51
N THR A 223 -19.12 12.59 -6.06
CA THR A 223 -19.29 12.33 -7.49
C THR A 223 -19.94 13.52 -8.20
N LYS A 224 -19.48 13.81 -9.42
CA LYS A 224 -20.14 14.76 -10.32
C LYS A 224 -20.98 13.96 -11.33
N TYR A 225 -22.29 13.97 -11.13
CA TYR A 225 -23.26 13.49 -12.13
C TYR A 225 -23.65 14.63 -13.07
#